data_AF-A0A7G9BGY1-F1
#
_entry.id   AF-A0A7G9BGY1-F1
#
_cell.length_a   1.000
_cell.length_b   1.000
_cell.length_c   1.000
_cell.angle_alpha   90.00
_cell.angle_beta   90.00
_cell.angle_gamma   90.00
#
_symmetry.space_group_name_H-M   'P 1'
#
loop_
_entity.id
_entity.type
_entity.pdbx_description
1 polymer ?
#
loop_
_entity_poly.entity_id
_entity_poly.type
_entity_poly.pdbx_seq_one_letter_code
_entity_poly.pdbx_strand_id
1 'polypeptide(L)'
;MYLCSQCLAHLHSRGKIFIAGNDDRTFRALEKSTGKLVWETTLLAMANATACTYMVNGKQYVAISLAGTKKNPSESVTAFSL
;
A
#
# COMPACT_ATOMS: atom_id res chain seq x y z
N MET A 1 -18.36 -7.32 -4.21
CA MET A 1 -17.67 -6.68 -3.08
C MET A 1 -16.73 -7.71 -2.47
N TYR A 2 -15.53 -7.85 -3.02
CA TYR A 2 -14.54 -8.85 -2.59
C TYR A 2 -13.54 -8.16 -1.65
N LEU A 3 -13.88 -8.05 -0.37
CA LEU A 3 -12.96 -7.57 0.66
C LEU A 3 -12.05 -8.74 1.07
N CYS A 4 -10.77 -8.67 0.71
CA CYS A 4 -9.79 -9.74 0.92
C CYS A 4 -9.25 -9.74 2.37
N SER A 5 -9.40 -10.89 3.02
CA SER A 5 -9.26 -11.21 4.45
C SER A 5 -7.86 -11.09 5.12
N GLN A 6 -6.93 -10.21 4.72
CA GLN A 6 -5.64 -10.11 5.44
C GLN A 6 -5.11 -8.68 5.61
N CYS A 7 -5.40 -8.10 6.78
CA CYS A 7 -4.84 -6.85 7.31
C CYS A 7 -3.50 -7.02 8.05
N LEU A 8 -2.71 -8.08 7.79
CA LEU A 8 -1.43 -8.29 8.48
C LEU A 8 -0.30 -8.29 7.47
N ALA A 9 0.35 -7.13 7.27
CA ALA A 9 1.71 -6.85 6.76
C ALA A 9 2.34 -7.71 5.63
N HIS A 10 1.58 -8.62 5.04
CA HIS A 10 1.97 -9.67 4.10
C HIS A 10 0.90 -9.73 3.01
N LEU A 11 0.67 -8.60 2.34
CA LEU A 11 -0.20 -8.60 1.17
C LEU A 11 0.46 -9.41 0.06
N HIS A 12 0.02 -10.65 -0.12
CA HIS A 12 0.38 -11.48 -1.27
C HIS A 12 -0.39 -11.03 -2.51
N SER A 13 0.01 -9.88 -3.04
CA SER A 13 -0.43 -9.45 -4.37
C SER A 13 0.56 -10.03 -5.38
N ARG A 14 0.21 -11.14 -6.05
CA ARG A 14 1.00 -11.73 -7.16
C ARG A 14 2.50 -11.94 -6.86
N GLY A 15 2.84 -12.29 -5.62
CA GLY A 15 4.24 -12.51 -5.21
C GLY A 15 5.05 -11.22 -4.99
N LYS A 16 4.39 -10.08 -4.76
CA LYS A 16 5.03 -8.82 -4.34
C LYS A 16 4.59 -8.48 -2.93
N ILE A 17 5.52 -7.93 -2.14
CA ILE A 17 5.32 -7.46 -0.78
C ILE A 17 5.29 -5.93 -0.83
N PHE A 18 4.26 -5.33 -0.23
CA PHE A 18 4.15 -3.87 -0.13
C PHE A 18 4.49 -3.43 1.29
N ILE A 19 5.39 -2.47 1.41
CA ILE A 19 5.81 -1.89 2.68
C ILE A 19 5.57 -0.40 2.61
N ALA A 20 4.83 0.12 3.59
CA ALA A 20 4.69 1.54 3.79
C ALA A 20 5.53 1.96 4.99
N GLY A 21 6.41 2.93 4.80
CA GLY A 21 7.18 3.55 5.86
C GLY A 21 6.47 4.78 6.38
N ASN A 22 6.23 4.82 7.69
CA ASN A 22 5.52 5.92 8.34
C ASN A 22 6.40 7.17 8.45
N ASP A 23 7.67 6.98 8.81
CA ASP A 23 8.60 8.07 9.16
C ASP A 23 9.17 8.75 7.91
N ASP A 24 9.51 7.97 6.91
CA ASP A 24 10.03 8.42 5.62
C ASP A 24 8.91 8.71 4.59
N ARG A 25 7.64 8.42 4.96
CA ARG A 25 6.46 8.52 4.10
C ARG A 25 6.66 7.77 2.77
N THR A 26 7.42 6.68 2.75
CA THR A 26 7.63 5.93 1.51
C THR A 26 6.64 4.78 1.39
N PHE A 27 6.31 4.40 0.16
CA PHE A 27 5.56 3.20 -0.15
C PHE A 27 6.32 2.42 -1.21
N ARG A 28 6.69 1.20 -0.86
CA ARG A 28 7.66 0.37 -1.59
C ARG A 28 7.05 -0.98 -1.92
N ALA A 29 7.35 -1.49 -3.10
CA ALA A 29 7.02 -2.84 -3.51
C ALA A 29 8.31 -3.64 -3.70
N LEU A 30 8.37 -4.78 -3.03
CA LEU A 30 9.47 -5.74 -3.08
C LEU A 30 8.99 -7.02 -3.75
N GLU A 31 9.86 -7.68 -4.50
CA GLU A 31 9.58 -9.03 -4.99
C GLU A 31 9.70 -10.04 -3.84
N LYS A 32 8.71 -10.90 -3.62
CA LYS A 32 8.70 -11.86 -2.50
C LYS A 32 9.82 -12.89 -2.61
N SER A 33 10.17 -13.31 -3.82
CA SER A 33 11.18 -14.34 -4.08
C SER A 33 12.60 -13.85 -3.80
N THR A 34 12.91 -12.60 -4.13
CA THR A 34 14.27 -12.05 -4.06
C THR A 34 14.45 -10.96 -3.00
N GLY A 35 13.35 -10.40 -2.49
CA GLY A 35 13.39 -9.20 -1.64
C GLY A 35 13.81 -7.93 -2.40
N LYS A 36 13.94 -7.97 -3.72
CA LYS A 36 14.40 -6.83 -4.52
C LYS A 36 13.34 -5.75 -4.58
N LEU A 37 13.75 -4.49 -4.38
CA LEU A 37 12.89 -3.32 -4.61
C LEU A 37 12.57 -3.23 -6.11
N VAL A 38 11.28 -3.35 -6.44
CA VAL A 38 10.78 -3.24 -7.82
C VAL A 38 10.09 -1.91 -8.07
N TRP A 39 9.64 -1.23 -7.01
CA TRP A 39 8.98 0.07 -7.12
C TRP A 39 8.99 0.80 -5.78
N GLU A 40 9.03 2.13 -5.81
CA GLU A 40 8.99 3.01 -4.65
C GLU A 40 8.29 4.32 -5.03
N THR A 41 7.52 4.88 -4.10
CA THR A 41 6.94 6.21 -4.20
C THR A 41 6.92 6.91 -2.85
N THR A 42 6.93 8.24 -2.85
CA THR A 42 6.76 9.04 -1.64
C THR A 42 5.30 9.45 -1.51
N LEU A 43 4.72 9.09 -0.38
CA LEU A 43 3.36 9.45 0.03
C LEU A 43 3.33 10.88 0.57
N LEU A 44 2.17 11.52 0.40
CA LEU A 44 1.95 12.90 0.87
C LEU A 44 1.85 12.97 2.40
N ALA A 45 1.51 11.87 3.06
CA ALA A 45 1.33 11.78 4.50
C ALA A 45 1.73 10.39 5.02
N MET A 46 1.74 10.24 6.34
CA MET A 46 2.15 9.00 7.01
C MET A 46 1.14 7.89 6.69
N ALA A 47 1.64 6.76 6.18
CA ALA A 47 0.82 5.57 6.02
C ALA A 47 0.50 4.97 7.38
N ASN A 48 -0.69 5.22 7.92
CA ASN A 48 -1.09 4.68 9.22
C ASN A 48 -1.76 3.30 9.08
N ALA A 49 -2.36 3.02 7.93
CA ALA A 49 -3.09 1.78 7.71
C ALA A 49 -2.28 0.73 6.97
N THR A 50 -2.62 -0.54 7.20
CA THR A 50 -2.19 -1.64 6.34
C THR A 50 -2.76 -1.44 4.94
N ALA A 51 -1.92 -1.58 3.91
CA ALA A 51 -2.39 -1.56 2.54
C ALA A 51 -3.39 -2.72 2.30
N CYS A 52 -4.35 -2.56 1.40
CA CYS A 52 -5.34 -3.55 1.00
C CYS A 52 -5.25 -3.75 -0.50
N THR A 53 -5.21 -4.99 -0.99
CA THR A 53 -5.27 -5.25 -2.44
C THR A 53 -6.66 -5.73 -2.84
N TYR A 54 -7.08 -5.31 -4.03
CA TYR A 54 -8.36 -5.69 -4.61
C TYR A 54 -8.22 -5.80 -6.13
N MET A 55 -9.15 -6.51 -6.77
CA MET A 55 -9.18 -6.61 -8.22
C MET A 55 -10.47 -6.00 -8.77
N VAL A 56 -10.33 -5.20 -9.82
CA VAL A 56 -11.46 -4.64 -10.58
C VAL A 56 -11.19 -4.91 -12.05
N ASN A 57 -12.14 -5.56 -12.73
CA ASN A 57 -12.07 -5.83 -14.16
C ASN A 57 -10.76 -6.51 -14.61
N GLY A 58 -10.25 -7.47 -13.81
CA GLY A 58 -9.01 -8.18 -14.11
C GLY A 58 -7.72 -7.41 -13.83
N LYS A 59 -7.80 -6.14 -13.41
CA LYS A 59 -6.64 -5.36 -12.96
C LYS A 59 -6.56 -5.38 -11.44
N GLN A 60 -5.36 -5.59 -10.91
CA GLN A 60 -5.11 -5.57 -9.48
C GLN A 60 -4.74 -4.16 -9.03
N TYR A 61 -5.25 -3.79 -7.87
CA TYR A 61 -5.01 -2.52 -7.24
C TYR A 61 -4.57 -2.74 -5.80
N VAL A 62 -3.80 -1.80 -5.29
CA VAL A 62 -3.44 -1.70 -3.88
C VAL A 62 -3.86 -0.34 -3.37
N ALA A 63 -4.70 -0.31 -2.34
CA ALA A 63 -5.12 0.89 -1.64
C ALA A 63 -4.45 0.99 -0.27
N ILE A 64 -4.09 2.19 0.14
CA ILE A 64 -3.57 2.46 1.48
C ILE A 64 -4.20 3.73 2.03
N SER A 65 -4.58 3.70 3.30
CA SER A 65 -5.04 4.91 3.99
C SER A 65 -3.85 5.66 4.55
N LEU A 66 -3.77 6.93 4.21
CA LEU A 66 -2.82 7.89 4.74
C LEU A 66 -3.48 8.62 5.90
N ALA A 67 -2.84 8.60 7.07
CA ALA A 67 -3.32 9.37 8.20
C ALA A 67 -3.16 10.86 7.94
N GLY A 68 -4.18 11.61 8.36
CA GLY A 68 -4.07 13.04 8.50
C GLY A 68 -2.91 13.39 9.45
N THR A 69 -2.13 14.40 9.08
CA THR A 69 -1.12 14.98 9.97
C THR A 69 -1.64 16.30 10.52
N LYS A 70 -1.03 16.85 11.58
CA LYS A 70 -1.38 18.20 12.10
C LYS A 70 -1.33 19.29 11.01
N LYS A 71 -0.55 19.08 9.95
CA LYS A 71 -0.42 19.99 8.80
C LYS A 71 -1.42 19.71 7.68
N ASN A 72 -1.99 18.50 7.62
CA ASN A 72 -3.00 18.11 6.64
C ASN A 72 -3.98 17.13 7.30
N PRO A 73 -5.09 17.60 7.91
CA PRO A 73 -5.97 16.79 8.73
C PRO A 73 -6.84 15.81 7.91
N SER A 74 -6.87 15.96 6.58
CA SER A 74 -7.62 15.06 5.70
C SER A 74 -6.95 13.68 5.65
N GLU A 75 -7.66 12.68 6.14
CA GLU A 75 -7.35 11.28 5.86
C GLU A 75 -7.67 11.00 4.39
N SER A 76 -6.68 10.46 3.67
CA SER A 76 -6.80 10.21 2.23
C SER A 76 -6.50 8.75 1.95
N VAL A 77 -7.34 8.10 1.14
CA VAL A 77 -7.04 6.76 0.62
C VAL A 77 -6.43 6.90 -0.76
N THR A 78 -5.20 6.40 -0.92
CA THR A 78 -4.52 6.36 -2.22
C THR A 78 -4.55 4.95 -2.75
N ALA A 79 -4.98 4.77 -4.00
CA ALA A 79 -4.93 3.49 -4.69
C ALA A 79 -3.97 3.52 -5.88
N PHE A 80 -3.12 2.50 -5.97
CA PHE A 80 -2.18 2.28 -7.07
C PHE A 80 -2.63 1.08 -7.89
N SER A 81 -2.48 1.16 -9.20
CA SER A 81 -2.78 0.06 -10.10
C SER A 81 -1.50 -0.71 -10.43
N LEU A 82 -1.55 -2.04 -10.33
CA LEU A 82 -0.42 -2.94 -10.62
C LEU A 82 -0.42 -3.46 -12.06
#